data_AF-A0A1R1BJG1-F1
#
_entry.id   AF-A0A1R1BJG1-F1
#
_cell.length_a   1.000
_cell.length_b   1.000
_cell.length_c   1.000
_cell.angle_alpha   90.00
_cell.angle_beta   90.00
_cell.angle_gamma   90.00
#
_symmetry.space_group_name_H-M   'P 1'
#
loop_
_entity.id
_entity.type
_entity.pdbx_description
1 polymer ?
#
loop_
_entity_poly.entity_id
_entity_poly.type
_entity_poly.pdbx_seq_one_letter_code
_entity_poly.pdbx_strand_id
1 'polypeptide(L)'
;MKMDHRNFGNIVEIHQEVSPKEVNRYLALGWILLNVHTTDYGHPVERHQNTEFTLGWNKENGEVQKPQKEKSQIDDFISAWELKNSDEN
;
A
#
# COMPACT_ATOMS: atom_id res chain seq x y z
N MET A 1 23.30 20.63 11.29
CA MET A 1 22.20 20.20 10.42
C MET A 1 22.42 18.72 10.14
N LYS A 2 21.55 17.81 10.63
CA LYS A 2 21.69 16.38 10.35
C LYS A 2 21.45 16.18 8.86
N MET A 3 22.45 15.68 8.13
CA MET A 3 22.26 15.22 6.75
C MET A 3 21.32 14.03 6.80
N ASP A 4 20.14 14.21 6.23
CA ASP A 4 19.21 13.12 5.98
C ASP A 4 19.83 12.23 4.88
N HIS A 5 20.25 11.02 5.24
CA HIS A 5 20.87 10.07 4.32
C HIS A 5 19.87 9.40 3.38
N ARG A 6 18.60 9.81 3.39
CA ARG A 6 17.62 9.34 2.42
C ARG A 6 17.99 9.91 1.06
N ASN A 7 18.63 9.08 0.24
CA ASN A 7 19.02 9.43 -1.13
C ASN A 7 17.75 9.48 -2.01
N PHE A 8 16.95 10.52 -1.84
CA PHE A 8 15.67 10.69 -2.54
C PHE A 8 15.84 10.72 -4.07
N GLY A 9 17.03 11.04 -4.58
CA GLY A 9 17.35 10.95 -6.01
C GLY A 9 17.35 9.53 -6.59
N ASN A 10 17.27 8.50 -5.74
CA ASN A 10 17.13 7.12 -6.14
C ASN A 10 15.68 6.60 -6.04
N ILE A 11 14.73 7.42 -5.56
CA ILE A 11 13.32 7.02 -5.48
C ILE A 11 12.67 7.18 -6.84
N VAL A 12 12.14 6.08 -7.37
CA VAL A 12 11.52 6.01 -8.71
C VAL A 12 10.00 5.93 -8.67
N GLU A 13 9.43 5.53 -7.54
CA GLU A 13 7.98 5.51 -7.35
C GLU A 13 7.63 5.93 -5.92
N ILE A 14 6.49 6.61 -5.78
CA ILE A 14 5.91 7.05 -4.51
C ILE A 14 4.51 6.44 -4.37
N HIS A 15 4.20 5.95 -3.19
CA HIS A 15 2.87 5.43 -2.85
C HIS A 15 2.38 6.04 -1.54
N GLN A 16 1.12 6.45 -1.48
CA GLN A 16 0.46 6.95 -0.27
C GLN A 16 -0.56 5.94 0.23
N GLU A 17 -0.56 5.70 1.53
CA GLU A 17 -1.44 4.74 2.19
C GLU A 17 -1.84 5.28 3.57
N VAL A 18 -3.04 4.94 4.03
CA VAL A 18 -3.56 5.30 5.37
C VAL A 18 -3.65 4.09 6.28
N SER A 19 -3.75 2.88 5.71
CA SER A 19 -3.84 1.63 6.45
C SER A 19 -2.47 1.16 6.94
N PRO A 20 -2.23 1.07 8.26
CA PRO A 20 -0.98 0.51 8.77
C PRO A 20 -0.75 -0.94 8.31
N LYS A 21 -1.82 -1.72 8.08
CA LYS A 21 -1.72 -3.08 7.54
C LYS A 21 -1.09 -3.04 6.15
N GLU A 22 -1.60 -2.22 5.25
CA GLU A 22 -1.09 -2.14 3.88
C GLU A 22 0.32 -1.55 3.84
N VAL A 23 0.60 -0.52 4.64
CA VAL A 23 1.96 0.03 4.79
C VAL A 23 2.97 -1.07 5.10
N ASN A 24 2.67 -1.93 6.07
CA ASN A 24 3.57 -3.03 6.44
C ASN A 24 3.79 -4.03 5.30
N ARG A 25 2.81 -4.24 4.42
CA ARG A 25 2.95 -5.11 3.24
C ARG A 25 3.88 -4.51 2.21
N TYR A 26 3.78 -3.20 1.96
CA TYR A 26 4.74 -2.49 1.12
C TYR A 26 6.15 -2.52 1.72
N LEU A 27 6.29 -2.25 3.02
CA LEU A 27 7.59 -2.29 3.70
C LEU A 27 8.24 -3.69 3.61
N ALA A 28 7.46 -4.75 3.72
CA ALA A 28 7.94 -6.14 3.59
C ALA A 28 8.49 -6.46 2.18
N LEU A 29 8.06 -5.72 1.15
CA LEU A 29 8.56 -5.84 -0.22
C LEU A 29 9.82 -5.01 -0.49
N GLY A 30 10.29 -4.21 0.48
CA GLY A 30 11.47 -3.37 0.34
C GLY A 30 11.18 -1.88 0.05
N TRP A 31 9.91 -1.46 0.13
CA TRP A 31 9.60 -0.03 0.13
C TRP A 31 10.16 0.64 1.38
N ILE A 32 10.49 1.92 1.29
CA ILE A 32 10.98 2.72 2.41
C ILE A 32 9.97 3.78 2.82
N LEU A 33 9.89 4.05 4.13
CA LEU A 33 9.05 5.12 4.67
C LEU A 33 9.73 6.48 4.49
N LEU A 34 9.15 7.34 3.64
CA LEU A 34 9.66 8.68 3.36
C LEU A 34 9.05 9.73 4.29
N ASN A 35 7.77 9.60 4.61
CA ASN A 35 7.10 10.57 5.48
C ASN A 35 5.89 9.96 6.19
N VAL A 36 5.52 10.55 7.33
CA VAL A 36 4.27 10.31 8.04
C VAL A 36 3.69 11.68 8.38
N HIS A 37 2.46 11.92 7.97
CA HIS A 37 1.79 13.19 8.23
C HIS A 37 0.30 12.98 8.47
N THR A 38 -0.35 13.97 9.06
CA THR A 38 -1.79 13.93 9.31
C THR A 38 -2.50 14.82 8.32
N THR A 39 -3.51 14.29 7.64
CA THR A 39 -4.44 15.07 6.82
C THR A 39 -5.71 15.33 7.64
N ASP A 40 -6.15 16.60 7.67
CA ASP A 40 -7.39 17.03 8.32
C ASP A 40 -8.30 17.63 7.26
N TYR A 41 -9.44 16.98 7.01
CA TYR A 41 -10.39 17.42 5.98
C TYR A 41 -11.32 18.55 6.45
N GLY A 42 -11.13 19.10 7.65
CA GLY A 42 -11.72 20.37 8.05
C GLY A 42 -13.24 20.34 8.22
N HIS A 43 -13.80 19.24 8.74
CA HIS A 43 -15.24 19.21 9.07
C HIS A 43 -15.48 19.97 10.40
N PRO A 44 -16.38 20.98 10.42
CA PRO A 44 -16.50 21.92 11.54
C PRO A 44 -17.00 21.29 12.85
N VAL A 45 -17.56 20.09 12.81
CA VAL A 45 -18.13 19.39 13.98
C VAL A 45 -17.40 18.07 14.28
N GLU A 46 -16.74 17.46 13.31
CA GLU A 46 -16.15 16.13 13.44
C GLU A 46 -14.71 16.14 12.96
N ARG A 47 -13.76 15.73 13.81
CA ARG A 47 -12.36 15.65 13.40
C ARG A 47 -12.17 14.46 12.45
N HIS A 48 -12.04 14.76 11.17
CA HIS A 48 -11.66 13.78 10.15
C HIS A 48 -10.16 13.88 9.92
N GLN A 49 -9.40 13.35 10.89
CA GLN A 49 -7.94 13.30 10.84
C GLN A 49 -7.50 11.89 10.46
N ASN A 50 -6.76 11.77 9.36
CA ASN A 50 -6.15 10.52 8.94
C ASN A 50 -4.63 10.64 9.02
N THR A 51 -3.97 9.57 9.48
CA THR A 51 -2.51 9.47 9.33
C THR A 51 -2.21 8.90 7.95
N GLU A 52 -1.47 9.65 7.15
CA GLU A 52 -1.02 9.27 5.82
C GLU A 52 0.48 8.98 5.82
N PHE A 53 0.81 7.80 5.28
CA PHE A 53 2.16 7.30 5.12
C PHE A 53 2.58 7.50 3.67
N THR A 54 3.74 8.10 3.45
CA THR A 54 4.36 8.23 2.13
C THR A 54 5.51 7.25 2.02
N LEU A 55 5.40 6.31 1.08
CA LEU A 55 6.38 5.28 0.81
C LEU A 55 7.09 5.55 -0.51
N GLY A 56 8.35 5.11 -0.60
CA GLY A 56 9.17 5.23 -1.81
C GLY A 56 9.80 3.91 -2.21
N TRP A 57 9.90 3.66 -3.52
CA TRP A 57 10.69 2.57 -4.08
C TRP A 57 12.06 3.06 -4.53
N ASN A 58 13.13 2.49 -3.98
CA ASN A 58 14.49 2.79 -4.40
C ASN A 58 14.84 1.97 -5.65
N LYS A 59 15.35 2.61 -6.71
CA LYS A 59 15.79 1.94 -7.94
C LYS A 59 16.85 0.86 -7.73
N GLU A 60 17.61 0.93 -6.63
CA GLU A 60 18.59 -0.10 -6.25
C GLU A 60 17.92 -1.44 -5.90
N ASN A 61 16.63 -1.45 -5.58
CA ASN A 61 15.86 -2.66 -5.32
C ASN A 61 15.39 -3.36 -6.61
N GLY A 62 15.73 -2.83 -7.79
CA GLY A 62 15.29 -3.36 -9.08
C GLY A 62 13.84 -2.97 -9.41
N GLU A 63 13.14 -3.89 -10.07
CA GLU A 63 11.75 -3.66 -10.52
C GLU A 63 10.79 -3.47 -9.35
N VAL A 64 9.89 -2.50 -9.50
CA VAL A 64 8.89 -2.17 -8.47
C VAL A 64 8.01 -3.37 -8.16
N GLN A 65 7.97 -3.76 -6.89
CA GLN A 65 7.06 -4.79 -6.37
C GLN A 65 5.89 -4.13 -5.64
N LYS A 66 4.66 -4.64 -5.81
CA LYS A 66 3.47 -4.15 -5.08
C LYS A 66 2.79 -5.30 -4.34
N PRO A 67 2.14 -5.04 -3.20
CA PRO A 67 1.35 -6.08 -2.53
C PRO A 67 0.28 -6.60 -3.47
N GLN A 68 0.27 -7.92 -3.69
CA GLN A 68 -0.84 -8.55 -4.38
C GLN A 68 -2.09 -8.40 -3.53
N LYS A 69 -3.25 -8.07 -4.11
CA LYS A 69 -4.48 -8.07 -3.34
C LYS A 69 -4.68 -9.47 -2.73
N GLU A 70 -4.94 -9.54 -1.43
CA GLU A 70 -5.42 -10.80 -0.85
C GLU A 70 -6.69 -11.16 -1.64
N LYS A 71 -6.71 -12.34 -2.27
CA LYS A 71 -7.94 -12.84 -2.85
C LYS A 71 -8.95 -12.92 -1.71
N SER A 72 -10.10 -12.31 -1.91
CA SER A 72 -11.16 -12.40 -0.93
C SER A 72 -11.60 -13.86 -0.85
N GLN A 73 -11.87 -14.37 0.35
CA GLN A 73 -12.44 -15.71 0.52
C GLN A 73 -13.74 -15.88 -0.28
N ILE A 74 -14.44 -14.78 -0.56
CA ILE A 74 -15.63 -14.75 -1.41
C ILE A 74 -15.26 -14.96 -2.89
N ASP A 75 -14.14 -14.39 -3.35
CA ASP A 75 -13.67 -14.57 -4.74
C ASP A 75 -13.27 -16.03 -4.98
N ASP A 76 -12.63 -16.66 -3.99
CA ASP A 76 -12.30 -18.09 -4.02
C ASP A 76 -13.56 -18.96 -3.99
N PHE A 77 -14.57 -18.58 -3.19
CA PHE A 77 -15.86 -19.28 -3.15
C PHE A 77 -16.62 -19.18 -4.47
N ILE A 78 -16.70 -17.98 -5.07
CA ILE A 78 -17.36 -17.75 -6.37
C ILE A 78 -16.65 -18.56 -7.46
N SER A 79 -15.33 -18.49 -7.52
CA SER A 79 -14.53 -19.24 -8.50
C SER A 79 -14.74 -20.75 -8.37
N ALA A 80 -14.78 -21.27 -7.14
CA ALA A 80 -15.03 -22.70 -6.89
C ALA A 80 -16.47 -23.12 -7.24
N TRP A 81 -17.44 -22.24 -7.03
CA TRP A 81 -18.84 -22.49 -7.40
C TRP A 81 -19.02 -22.50 -8.92
N GLU A 82 -18.44 -21.55 -9.65
CA GLU A 82 -18.53 -21.49 -11.11
C GLU A 82 -17.91 -22.72 -11.78
N LEU A 83 -16.72 -23.15 -11.32
CA LEU A 83 -16.06 -24.39 -11.77
C LEU A 83 -16.93 -25.63 -11.56
N LYS A 84 -17.64 -25.71 -10.44
CA LYS A 84 -18.49 -26.87 -10.13
C LYS A 84 -19.72 -26.94 -11.05
N ASN A 85 -20.24 -25.79 -11.49
CA ASN A 85 -21.45 -25.72 -12.30
C ASN A 85 -21.15 -25.58 -13.82
N SER A 86 -19.88 -25.47 -14.22
CA SER A 86 -19.49 -25.47 -15.64
C SER A 86 -19.41 -26.87 -16.24
N ASP A 87 -19.28 -27.91 -15.42
CA ASP A 87 -19.21 -29.32 -15.85
C ASP A 87 -20.60 -29.98 -15.97
N GLU A 88 -21.68 -29.28 -15.61
CA GLU A 88 -23.07 -29.78 -15.66
C GLU A 88 -23.84 -29.37 -16.93
N ASN A 89 -23.19 -28.73 -17.92
CA ASN A 89 -23.79 -28.34 -19.21
C ASN A 89 -23.08 -28.96 -20.42
#